data_AF-A0A9D1V9T4-F1
#
_entry.id   AF-A0A9D1V9T4-F1
#
_cell.length_a   1.000
_cell.length_b   1.000
_cell.length_c   1.000
_cell.angle_alpha   90.00
_cell.angle_beta   90.00
_cell.angle_gamma   90.00
#
_symmetry.space_group_name_H-M   'P 1'
#
loop_
_entity.id
_entity.type
_entity.pdbx_description
1 polymer ?
#
loop_
_entity_poly.entity_id
_entity_poly.type
_entity_poly.pdbx_seq_one_letter_code
_entity_poly.pdbx_strand_id
1 'polypeptide(L)'
;MSKVTLELTEGEMRDLAEMSAVVLALLGQVMQDMPAARSNAWQRLCVELLKAARGIPSIASDMEMNPECGYWYFRRPYVEEAYFSDLLDEYRDSVFWEELVLRVAQQSLEETMGREAVEVMSEDERRRRSSSMEKALWNEVTRHGIDRMLFMLPDNDA
;
A
#
# COMPACT_ATOMS: atom_id res chain seq x y z
N MET A 1 -7.63 35.08 8.45
CA MET A 1 -8.33 33.98 9.16
C MET A 1 -7.67 33.82 10.53
N SER A 2 -8.44 33.72 11.61
CA SER A 2 -7.87 33.41 12.94
C SER A 2 -7.24 32.02 12.90
N LYS A 3 -6.08 31.87 13.54
CA LYS A 3 -5.50 30.54 13.72
C LYS A 3 -6.46 29.72 14.60
N VAL A 4 -6.82 28.53 14.12
CA VAL A 4 -7.50 27.52 14.94
C VAL A 4 -6.42 26.80 15.73
N THR A 5 -6.59 26.73 17.05
CA THR A 5 -5.69 26.00 17.94
C THR A 5 -6.36 24.67 18.30
N LEU A 6 -5.61 23.59 18.16
CA LEU A 6 -6.00 22.25 18.59
C LEU A 6 -5.03 21.84 19.70
N GLU A 7 -5.57 21.46 20.85
CA GLU A 7 -4.79 20.89 21.95
C GLU A 7 -4.87 19.37 21.84
N LEU A 8 -3.71 18.71 21.87
CA LEU A 8 -3.57 17.26 21.84
C LEU A 8 -2.72 16.83 23.03
N THR A 9 -3.08 15.71 23.62
CA THR A 9 -2.19 14.98 24.53
C THR A 9 -0.99 14.41 23.77
N GLU A 10 0.06 14.02 24.49
CA GLU A 10 1.22 13.36 23.86
C GLU A 10 0.83 12.07 23.13
N GLY A 11 -0.12 11.31 23.69
CA GLY A 11 -0.66 10.10 23.08
C GLY A 11 -1.39 10.39 21.77
N GLU A 12 -2.30 11.35 21.76
CA GLU A 12 -3.02 11.73 20.54
C GLU A 12 -2.09 12.29 19.45
N MET A 13 -1.04 13.01 19.83
CA MET A 13 -0.04 13.48 18.85
C MET A 13 0.78 12.33 18.28
N ARG A 14 1.10 11.31 19.09
CA ARG A 14 1.78 10.09 18.63
C ARG A 14 0.88 9.30 17.67
N ASP A 15 -0.38 9.07 18.02
CA ASP A 15 -1.34 8.40 17.15
C ASP A 15 -1.47 9.12 15.80
N LEU A 16 -1.57 10.46 15.83
CA LEU A 16 -1.64 11.27 14.62
C LEU A 16 -0.36 11.19 13.77
N ALA A 17 0.81 11.10 14.41
CA ALA A 17 2.08 10.89 13.73
C ALA A 17 2.17 9.51 13.09
N GLU A 18 1.72 8.45 13.77
CA GLU A 18 1.66 7.09 13.22
C GLU A 18 0.70 7.02 12.02
N MET A 19 -0.49 7.61 12.14
CA MET A 19 -1.42 7.72 11.01
C MET A 19 -0.79 8.47 9.83
N SER A 20 -0.04 9.55 10.10
CA SER A 20 0.69 10.29 9.07
C SER A 20 1.76 9.43 8.39
N ALA A 21 2.47 8.59 9.15
CA ALA A 21 3.46 7.65 8.62
C ALA A 21 2.80 6.60 7.72
N VAL A 22 1.67 6.02 8.14
CA VAL A 22 0.86 5.09 7.33
C VAL A 22 0.43 5.72 6.01
N VAL A 23 -0.14 6.93 6.07
CA VAL A 23 -0.58 7.64 4.86
C VAL A 23 0.58 7.89 3.90
N LEU A 24 1.74 8.30 4.40
CA LEU A 24 2.92 8.53 3.56
C LEU A 24 3.46 7.24 2.95
N ALA A 25 3.43 6.13 3.70
CA ALA A 25 3.82 4.82 3.21
C ALA A 25 2.90 4.29 2.09
N LEU A 26 1.62 4.70 2.11
CA LEU A 26 0.59 4.25 1.17
C LEU A 26 0.27 5.25 0.06
N LEU A 27 0.83 6.47 0.09
CA LEU A 27 0.45 7.58 -0.78
C LEU A 27 0.51 7.20 -2.28
N GLY A 28 1.53 6.46 -2.70
CA GLY A 28 1.71 6.01 -4.08
C GLY A 28 0.82 4.84 -4.51
N GLN A 29 0.21 4.12 -3.56
CA GLN A 29 -0.64 2.95 -3.83
C GLN A 29 -2.12 3.30 -3.75
N VAL A 30 -2.53 4.05 -2.73
CA VAL A 30 -3.95 4.34 -2.43
C VAL A 30 -4.45 5.60 -3.13
N MET A 31 -3.55 6.51 -3.53
CA MET A 31 -3.93 7.82 -4.07
C MET A 31 -3.65 7.98 -5.56
N GLN A 32 -3.54 6.89 -6.32
CA GLN A 32 -3.19 6.92 -7.75
C GLN A 32 -4.19 7.73 -8.60
N ASP A 33 -5.48 7.63 -8.29
CA ASP A 33 -6.54 8.36 -9.00
C ASP A 33 -6.80 9.77 -8.42
N MET A 34 -6.04 10.17 -7.40
CA MET A 34 -6.23 11.46 -6.77
C MET A 34 -5.56 12.58 -7.59
N PRO A 35 -6.21 13.75 -7.78
CA PRO A 35 -5.57 14.89 -8.41
C PRO A 35 -4.26 15.24 -7.69
N ALA A 36 -3.17 15.42 -8.45
CA ALA A 36 -1.82 15.66 -7.92
C ALA A 36 -1.76 16.83 -6.91
N ALA A 37 -2.57 17.88 -7.11
CA ALA A 37 -2.66 18.99 -6.17
C ALA A 37 -3.16 18.56 -4.78
N ARG A 38 -4.11 17.62 -4.73
CA ARG A 38 -4.69 17.10 -3.49
C ARG A 38 -3.73 16.11 -2.81
N SER A 39 -3.09 15.21 -3.55
CA SER A 39 -2.09 14.30 -2.98
C SER A 39 -0.88 15.06 -2.41
N ASN A 40 -0.40 16.09 -3.11
CA ASN A 40 0.67 16.96 -2.62
C ASN A 40 0.27 17.72 -1.35
N ALA A 41 -0.97 18.23 -1.28
CA ALA A 41 -1.47 18.90 -0.08
C ALA A 41 -1.54 17.95 1.12
N TRP A 42 -1.97 16.72 0.89
CA TRP A 42 -2.07 15.68 1.92
C TRP A 42 -0.69 15.22 2.42
N GLN A 43 0.25 14.99 1.49
CA GLN A 43 1.64 14.69 1.82
C GLN A 43 2.24 15.80 2.68
N ARG A 44 2.06 17.07 2.28
CA ARG A 44 2.58 18.22 3.04
C ARG A 44 1.99 18.30 4.45
N LEU A 45 0.70 18.02 4.61
CA LEU A 45 0.05 17.97 5.92
C LEU A 45 0.70 16.91 6.81
N CYS A 46 0.86 15.69 6.31
CA CYS A 46 1.47 14.59 7.07
C CYS A 46 2.91 14.91 7.47
N VAL A 47 3.70 15.50 6.57
CA VAL A 47 5.07 15.92 6.84
C VAL A 47 5.14 16.99 7.95
N GLU A 48 4.25 17.98 7.93
CA GLU A 48 4.20 19.01 8.98
C GLU A 48 3.72 18.42 10.32
N LEU A 49 2.81 17.44 10.31
CA LEU A 49 2.38 16.73 11.53
C LEU A 49 3.53 15.92 12.15
N LEU A 50 4.31 15.19 11.34
CA LEU A 50 5.50 14.49 11.81
C LEU A 50 6.55 15.45 12.38
N LYS A 51 6.73 16.60 11.74
CA LYS A 51 7.62 17.65 12.26
C LYS A 51 7.12 18.24 13.59
N ALA A 52 5.80 18.41 13.75
CA ALA A 52 5.21 18.86 15.01
C ALA A 52 5.39 17.81 16.12
N ALA A 53 5.15 16.52 15.82
CA ALA A 53 5.34 15.41 16.74
C ALA A 53 6.78 15.33 17.25
N ARG A 54 7.76 15.57 16.37
CA ARG A 54 9.18 15.64 16.73
C ARG A 54 9.49 16.73 17.77
N GLY A 55 8.63 17.75 17.93
CA GLY A 55 8.76 18.76 18.98
C GLY A 55 8.49 18.23 20.39
N ILE A 56 7.84 17.07 20.53
CA ILE A 56 7.52 16.43 21.80
C ILE A 56 8.67 15.51 22.21
N PRO A 57 9.31 15.70 23.38
CA PRO A 57 10.49 14.93 23.78
C PRO A 57 10.29 13.40 23.80
N SER A 58 9.12 12.93 24.22
CA SER A 58 8.80 11.50 24.30
C SER A 58 8.66 10.84 22.92
N ILE A 59 8.25 11.59 21.90
CA ILE A 59 8.13 11.10 20.51
C ILE A 59 9.45 11.28 19.77
N ALA A 60 10.17 12.37 20.07
CA ALA A 60 11.44 12.71 19.45
C ALA A 60 12.51 11.63 19.56
N SER A 61 12.53 10.86 20.65
CA SER A 61 13.46 9.73 20.83
C SER A 61 13.28 8.66 19.77
N ASP A 62 12.07 8.53 19.24
CA ASP A 62 11.66 7.46 18.34
C ASP A 62 11.71 7.92 16.87
N MET A 63 12.12 9.16 16.61
CA MET A 63 12.12 9.75 15.27
C MET A 63 13.53 10.08 14.78
N GLU A 64 13.71 10.03 13.46
CA GLU A 64 14.92 10.42 12.74
C GLU A 64 14.58 11.17 11.44
N MET A 65 15.53 11.95 10.93
CA MET A 65 15.37 12.58 9.62
C MET A 65 15.68 11.52 8.56
N ASN A 66 14.73 11.25 7.67
CA ASN A 66 14.98 10.39 6.52
C ASN A 66 15.65 11.21 5.41
N PRO A 67 16.89 10.90 5.01
CA PRO A 67 17.64 11.67 4.04
C PRO A 67 17.11 11.55 2.60
N GLU A 68 16.37 10.48 2.29
CA GLU A 68 15.84 10.23 0.94
C GLU A 68 14.60 11.09 0.67
N CYS A 69 13.72 11.21 1.65
CA CYS A 69 12.46 11.94 1.51
C CYS A 69 12.46 13.34 2.15
N GLY A 70 13.48 13.66 2.95
CA GLY A 70 13.71 15.00 3.51
C GLY A 70 12.76 15.41 4.64
N TYR A 71 12.13 14.45 5.31
CA TYR A 71 11.26 14.69 6.46
C TYR A 71 11.50 13.73 7.62
N TRP A 72 10.99 14.09 8.80
CA TRP A 72 11.08 13.26 10.01
C TRP A 72 10.21 12.02 9.88
N TYR A 73 10.74 10.87 10.27
CA TYR A 73 10.06 9.58 10.26
C TYR A 73 10.38 8.78 11.53
N PHE A 74 9.59 7.75 11.83
CA PHE A 74 9.89 6.85 12.94
C PHE A 74 11.10 5.97 12.63
N ARG A 75 11.96 5.78 13.63
CA ARG A 75 13.14 4.92 13.53
C ARG A 75 12.71 3.47 13.45
N ARG A 76 13.53 2.68 12.75
CA ARG A 76 13.29 1.25 12.56
C ARG A 76 12.97 0.47 13.85
N PRO A 77 13.70 0.61 14.98
CA PRO A 77 13.37 -0.14 16.19
C PRO A 77 11.98 0.18 16.76
N TYR A 78 11.49 1.41 16.57
CA TYR A 78 10.13 1.76 16.97
C TYR A 78 9.11 1.11 16.03
N VAL A 79 9.34 1.23 14.72
CA VAL A 79 8.45 0.68 13.69
C VAL A 79 8.29 -0.83 13.84
N GLU A 80 9.37 -1.56 14.15
CA GLU A 80 9.35 -3.02 14.33
C GLU A 80 8.47 -3.50 15.50
N GLU A 81 8.14 -2.63 16.46
CA GLU A 81 7.28 -2.95 17.61
C GLU A 81 5.92 -2.22 17.54
N ALA A 82 5.73 -1.35 16.55
CA ALA A 82 4.56 -0.50 16.47
C ALA A 82 3.41 -1.17 15.72
N TYR A 83 2.23 -1.12 16.32
CA TYR A 83 1.01 -1.71 15.77
C TYR A 83 0.66 -1.23 14.35
N PHE A 84 0.93 0.05 14.03
CA PHE A 84 0.68 0.56 12.68
C PHE A 84 1.57 -0.10 11.61
N SER A 85 2.74 -0.62 11.99
CA SER A 85 3.62 -1.37 11.07
C SER A 85 3.03 -2.73 10.76
N ASP A 86 2.52 -3.45 11.75
CA ASP A 86 1.84 -4.74 11.55
C ASP A 86 0.65 -4.58 10.59
N LEU A 87 -0.15 -3.52 10.78
CA LEU A 87 -1.26 -3.20 9.87
C LEU A 87 -0.80 -2.88 8.44
N LEU A 88 0.33 -2.20 8.28
CA LEU A 88 0.90 -1.93 6.96
C LEU A 88 1.36 -3.21 6.28
N ASP A 89 1.95 -4.13 7.02
CA ASP A 89 2.44 -5.40 6.48
C ASP A 89 1.26 -6.31 6.11
N GLU A 90 0.22 -6.41 6.95
CA GLU A 90 -1.02 -7.13 6.61
C GLU A 90 -1.69 -6.56 5.36
N TYR A 91 -1.76 -5.23 5.24
CA TYR A 91 -2.31 -4.57 4.05
C TYR A 91 -1.49 -4.89 2.80
N ARG A 92 -0.15 -4.80 2.88
CA ARG A 92 0.75 -5.10 1.76
C ARG A 92 0.64 -6.55 1.32
N ASP A 93 0.58 -7.47 2.27
CA ASP A 93 0.39 -8.89 1.99
C ASP A 93 -0.95 -9.14 1.28
N SER A 94 -2.03 -8.55 1.79
CA SER A 94 -3.36 -8.66 1.16
C SER A 94 -3.33 -8.15 -0.29
N VAL A 95 -2.78 -6.95 -0.52
CA VAL A 95 -2.69 -6.36 -1.86
C VAL A 95 -1.81 -7.19 -2.79
N PHE A 96 -0.66 -7.66 -2.29
CA PHE A 96 0.25 -8.50 -3.06
C PHE A 96 -0.45 -9.76 -3.58
N TRP A 97 -1.11 -10.48 -2.68
CA TRP A 97 -1.75 -11.73 -3.03
C TRP A 97 -2.99 -11.54 -3.92
N GLU A 98 -3.77 -10.48 -3.68
CA GLU A 98 -4.89 -10.11 -4.55
C GLU A 98 -4.42 -9.83 -5.98
N GLU A 99 -3.42 -8.97 -6.15
CA GLU A 99 -2.84 -8.64 -7.45
C GLU A 99 -2.27 -9.88 -8.16
N LEU A 100 -1.59 -10.76 -7.41
CA LEU A 100 -1.04 -11.99 -7.96
C LEU A 100 -2.15 -12.91 -8.49
N VAL A 101 -3.20 -13.14 -7.70
CA VAL A 101 -4.33 -13.99 -8.08
C VAL A 101 -5.04 -13.42 -9.31
N LEU A 102 -5.30 -12.11 -9.33
CA LEU A 102 -5.96 -11.45 -10.46
C LEU A 102 -5.15 -11.57 -11.75
N ARG A 103 -3.82 -11.35 -11.69
CA ARG A 103 -2.95 -11.45 -12.87
C ARG A 103 -2.85 -12.86 -13.41
N VAL A 104 -2.71 -13.86 -12.53
CA VAL A 104 -2.66 -15.27 -12.97
C VAL A 104 -4.00 -15.70 -13.55
N ALA A 105 -5.12 -15.31 -12.92
CA ALA A 105 -6.46 -15.59 -13.45
C ALA A 105 -6.67 -14.98 -14.84
N GLN A 106 -6.24 -13.71 -15.02
CA GLN A 106 -6.29 -13.01 -16.30
C GLN A 106 -5.43 -13.72 -17.35
N GLN A 107 -4.19 -14.11 -17.02
CA GLN A 107 -3.32 -14.85 -17.93
C GLN A 107 -3.95 -16.19 -18.34
N SER A 108 -4.45 -16.96 -17.39
CA SER A 108 -5.10 -18.25 -17.68
C SER A 108 -6.37 -18.06 -18.53
N LEU A 109 -7.09 -16.94 -18.38
CA LEU A 109 -8.23 -16.60 -19.22
C LEU A 109 -7.78 -16.29 -20.66
N GLU A 110 -6.69 -15.54 -20.84
CA GLU A 110 -6.07 -15.27 -22.15
C GLU A 110 -5.57 -16.54 -22.83
N GLU A 111 -4.98 -17.47 -22.08
CA GLU A 111 -4.53 -18.77 -22.59
C GLU A 111 -5.72 -19.65 -23.03
N THR A 112 -6.85 -19.58 -22.32
CA THR A 112 -8.05 -20.38 -22.62
C THR A 112 -8.85 -19.82 -23.80
N MET A 113 -8.94 -18.49 -23.92
CA MET A 113 -9.85 -17.82 -24.85
C MET A 113 -9.15 -17.09 -26.01
N GLY A 114 -7.85 -16.90 -25.91
CA GLY A 114 -7.08 -16.01 -26.77
C GLY A 114 -7.15 -14.56 -26.28
N ARG A 115 -6.01 -13.86 -26.29
CA ARG A 115 -5.88 -12.48 -25.81
C ARG A 115 -6.88 -11.53 -26.45
N GLU A 116 -7.03 -11.59 -27.78
CA GLU A 116 -7.95 -10.71 -28.53
C GLU A 116 -9.41 -10.87 -28.07
N ALA A 117 -9.82 -12.09 -27.73
CA ALA A 117 -11.18 -12.35 -27.25
C ALA A 117 -11.41 -11.76 -25.86
N VAL A 118 -10.38 -11.75 -25.00
CA VAL A 118 -10.45 -11.21 -23.64
C VAL A 118 -10.41 -9.67 -23.64
N GLU A 119 -9.63 -9.06 -24.53
CA GLU A 119 -9.52 -7.60 -24.65
C GLU A 119 -10.84 -6.93 -25.04
N VAL A 120 -11.63 -7.57 -25.91
CA VAL A 120 -12.94 -7.05 -26.36
C VAL A 120 -14.06 -7.27 -25.34
N MET A 121 -13.84 -8.04 -24.26
CA MET A 121 -14.83 -8.24 -23.21
C MET A 121 -14.94 -7.03 -22.28
N SER A 122 -16.17 -6.76 -21.83
CA SER A 122 -16.39 -5.83 -20.72
C SER A 122 -15.75 -6.37 -19.44
N GLU A 123 -15.45 -5.46 -18.50
CA GLU A 123 -14.90 -5.83 -17.19
C GLU A 123 -15.81 -6.80 -16.42
N ASP A 124 -17.13 -6.58 -16.46
CA ASP A 124 -18.11 -7.46 -15.83
C ASP A 124 -18.10 -8.89 -16.42
N GLU A 125 -17.94 -9.01 -17.74
CA GLU A 125 -17.89 -10.30 -18.41
C GLU A 125 -16.57 -11.03 -18.10
N ARG A 126 -15.44 -10.29 -18.07
CA ARG A 126 -14.15 -10.83 -17.62
C ARG A 126 -14.25 -11.36 -16.20
N ARG A 127 -14.74 -10.54 -15.25
CA ARG A 127 -14.91 -10.92 -13.84
C ARG A 127 -15.76 -12.17 -13.68
N ARG A 128 -16.90 -12.27 -14.39
CA ARG A 128 -17.75 -13.47 -14.31
C ARG A 128 -17.03 -14.73 -14.76
N ARG A 129 -16.18 -14.62 -15.79
CA ARG A 129 -15.43 -15.76 -16.35
C ARG A 129 -14.21 -16.12 -15.52
N SER A 130 -13.52 -15.14 -14.94
CA SER A 130 -12.34 -15.35 -14.09
C SER A 130 -12.68 -15.72 -12.66
N SER A 131 -13.89 -15.41 -12.15
CA SER A 131 -14.28 -15.63 -10.74
C SER A 131 -14.01 -17.05 -10.21
N SER A 132 -14.26 -18.08 -11.01
CA SER A 132 -14.01 -19.47 -10.60
C SER A 132 -12.51 -19.78 -10.53
N MET A 133 -11.73 -19.20 -11.43
CA MET A 133 -10.27 -19.34 -11.54
C MET A 133 -9.59 -18.58 -10.40
N GLU A 134 -10.01 -17.34 -10.13
CA GLU A 134 -9.57 -16.53 -8.99
C GLU A 134 -9.80 -17.29 -7.68
N LYS A 135 -10.99 -17.86 -7.48
CA LYS A 135 -11.29 -18.65 -6.28
C LYS A 135 -10.42 -19.90 -6.15
N ALA A 136 -10.15 -20.59 -7.25
CA ALA A 136 -9.27 -21.76 -7.25
C ALA A 136 -7.82 -21.37 -6.93
N LEU A 137 -7.32 -20.30 -7.56
CA LEU A 137 -6.00 -19.75 -7.32
C LEU A 137 -5.84 -19.26 -5.88
N TRP A 138 -6.87 -18.62 -5.32
CA TRP A 138 -6.86 -18.21 -3.93
C TRP A 138 -6.63 -19.40 -2.99
N ASN A 139 -7.41 -20.48 -3.17
CA ASN A 139 -7.24 -21.69 -2.36
C ASN A 139 -5.85 -22.31 -2.53
N GLU A 140 -5.26 -22.22 -3.72
CA GLU A 140 -3.94 -22.75 -4.00
C GLU A 140 -2.86 -21.93 -3.27
N VAL A 141 -2.85 -20.60 -3.44
CA VAL A 141 -1.83 -19.76 -2.80
C VAL A 141 -1.97 -19.72 -1.28
N THR A 142 -3.18 -19.81 -0.73
CA THR A 142 -3.35 -19.91 0.72
C THR A 142 -2.77 -21.21 1.30
N ARG A 143 -2.76 -22.31 0.52
CA ARG A 143 -2.28 -23.62 0.98
C ARG A 143 -0.81 -23.89 0.67
N HIS A 144 -0.33 -23.36 -0.45
CA HIS A 144 0.95 -23.73 -1.03
C HIS A 144 1.83 -22.50 -1.34
N GLY A 145 1.37 -21.28 -1.02
CA GLY A 145 2.09 -20.06 -1.35
C GLY A 145 2.40 -20.00 -2.85
N ILE A 146 3.67 -19.77 -3.17
CA ILE A 146 4.19 -19.73 -4.54
C ILE A 146 4.84 -21.05 -4.98
N ASP A 147 4.86 -22.10 -4.15
CA ASP A 147 5.64 -23.32 -4.39
C ASP A 147 5.25 -24.05 -5.69
N ARG A 148 4.03 -23.82 -6.18
CA ARG A 148 3.48 -24.42 -7.40
C ARG A 148 3.29 -23.42 -8.53
N MET A 149 3.81 -22.20 -8.38
CA MET A 149 3.79 -21.18 -9.41
C MET A 149 5.10 -21.18 -10.20
N LEU A 150 4.99 -21.08 -11.52
CA LEU A 150 6.14 -20.89 -12.40
C LEU A 150 6.14 -19.44 -12.87
N PHE A 151 7.21 -18.72 -12.58
CA PHE A 151 7.42 -17.35 -13.03
C PHE A 151 8.27 -17.38 -14.29
N MET A 152 7.66 -17.06 -15.42
CA MET A 152 8.37 -16.89 -16.69
C MET A 152 8.62 -15.40 -16.90
N LEU A 153 9.88 -15.04 -17.13
CA LEU A 153 10.21 -13.73 -17.66
C LEU A 153 9.99 -13.78 -19.17
N PRO A 154 9.46 -12.73 -19.81
CA PRO A 154 9.45 -12.66 -21.26
C PRO A 154 10.89 -12.80 -21.77
N ASP A 155 11.07 -13.54 -22.87
CA ASP A 155 12.37 -13.62 -23.53
C ASP A 155 12.81 -12.19 -23.88
N ASN A 156 13.87 -11.71 -23.24
CA ASN A 156 14.52 -10.46 -23.61
C ASN A 156 15.32 -10.69 -24.91
N ASP A 157 14.62 -10.95 -26.01
CA ASP A 157 15.17 -11.00 -27.36
C ASP A 157 14.41 -10.02 -28.27
N ALA A 158 14.73 -8.72 -28.10
CA ALA A 158 14.93 -7.65 -29.11
C ALA A 158 14.63 -6.24 -28.55
#